data_AF-A0A4U5UYH5-F1
#
_entry.id   AF-A0A4U5UYH5-F1
#
_cell.length_a   1.000
_cell.length_b   1.000
_cell.length_c   1.000
_cell.angle_alpha   90.00
_cell.angle_beta   90.00
_cell.angle_gamma   90.00
#
_symmetry.space_group_name_H-M   'P 1'
#
loop_
_entity.id
_entity.type
_entity.pdbx_description
1 polymer ?
#
loop_
_entity_poly.entity_id
_entity_poly.type
_entity_poly.pdbx_seq_one_letter_code
_entity_poly.pdbx_strand_id
1 'polypeptide(L)'
;MSLPFYGWEVTYDDDSPRVELGESQEPKDSGVYTMYHGTSIANARLIIANGFKQSSGGMLGKGVYVSRDKRKAERYPLHNNPSDRVALELRVRVGRVKRIDTDNHPMQYTWSSQGYDTAWVPPNCGMKAVPSGLEEDCVFDPKNLKVIAIAKAPSHVLTELQQLVANSLRNPSGGDAGAASHGGGAADVCSLCRRKTQQGSPHIKQSCWGCGQNICTLMTKHVCPGHF
;
A
#
# COMPACT_ATOMS: atom_id res chain seq x y z
N MET A 1 -12.78 37.17 1.53
CA MET A 1 -11.70 37.03 2.52
C MET A 1 -10.78 35.92 2.04
N SER A 2 -9.50 36.19 1.85
CA SER A 2 -8.50 35.20 1.43
C SER A 2 -7.88 34.55 2.67
N LEU A 3 -7.85 33.22 2.72
CA LEU A 3 -7.11 32.47 3.72
C LEU A 3 -5.69 32.23 3.20
N PRO A 4 -4.65 32.84 3.78
CA PRO A 4 -3.28 32.44 3.51
C PRO A 4 -3.04 31.11 4.26
N PHE A 5 -3.01 30.00 3.51
CA PHE A 5 -2.66 28.67 4.05
C PHE A 5 -1.22 28.32 3.67
N TYR A 6 -0.41 28.02 4.68
CA TYR A 6 0.98 27.61 4.54
C TYR A 6 1.19 26.26 5.23
N GLY A 7 0.84 25.19 4.51
CA GLY A 7 0.99 23.83 4.98
C GLY A 7 0.90 22.83 3.83
N TRP A 8 1.31 21.60 4.11
CA TRP A 8 1.14 20.48 3.20
C TRP A 8 1.12 19.18 3.97
N GLU A 9 0.55 18.17 3.33
CA GLU A 9 0.70 16.78 3.70
C GLU A 9 0.93 16.01 2.39
N VAL A 10 2.03 15.26 2.32
CA VAL A 10 2.46 14.52 1.13
C VAL A 10 2.89 13.13 1.54
N THR A 11 2.40 12.13 0.82
CA THR A 11 2.88 10.75 0.94
C THR A 11 3.88 10.48 -0.17
N TYR A 12 5.03 9.93 0.21
CA TYR A 12 6.11 9.66 -0.72
C TYR A 12 6.20 8.18 -1.01
N ASP A 13 6.51 7.89 -2.27
CA ASP A 13 6.61 6.55 -2.79
C ASP A 13 8.01 5.92 -2.66
N ASP A 14 8.84 6.38 -1.73
CA ASP A 14 10.22 5.90 -1.56
C ASP A 14 10.39 4.90 -0.41
N ASP A 15 11.53 4.21 -0.35
CA ASP A 15 11.83 3.18 0.64
C ASP A 15 12.21 3.74 2.04
N SER A 16 11.81 4.97 2.37
CA SER A 16 12.05 5.55 3.70
C SER A 16 11.26 4.80 4.79
N PRO A 17 11.74 4.74 6.05
CA PRO A 17 11.12 3.95 7.11
C PRO A 17 9.65 4.34 7.30
N ARG A 18 8.74 3.43 6.93
CA ARG A 18 7.30 3.67 6.90
C ARG A 18 6.68 3.28 8.23
N VAL A 19 5.61 3.96 8.59
CA VAL A 19 4.71 3.49 9.64
C VAL A 19 4.05 2.22 9.10
N GLU A 20 4.53 1.05 9.53
CA GLU A 20 3.81 -0.20 9.33
C GLU A 20 2.53 -0.12 10.16
N LEU A 21 1.39 0.10 9.50
CA LEU A 21 0.10 -0.04 10.17
C LEU A 21 -0.20 -1.53 10.34
N GLY A 22 -0.48 -1.94 11.57
CA GLY A 22 -0.96 -3.28 11.88
C GLY A 22 -2.41 -3.50 11.46
N GLU A 23 -2.84 -4.76 11.47
CA GLU A 23 -4.21 -5.20 11.13
C GLU A 23 -5.31 -4.49 11.95
N SER A 24 -5.03 -4.15 13.21
CA SER A 24 -5.97 -3.48 14.11
C SER A 24 -6.06 -1.95 13.93
N GLN A 25 -5.25 -1.36 13.05
CA GLN A 25 -5.17 0.09 12.88
C GLN A 25 -5.95 0.55 11.65
N GLU A 26 -6.61 1.70 11.77
CA GLU A 26 -7.33 2.34 10.68
C GLU A 26 -6.35 2.86 9.62
N PRO A 27 -6.53 2.48 8.34
CA PRO A 27 -5.74 3.03 7.25
C PRO A 27 -6.03 4.53 7.11
N LYS A 28 -4.98 5.29 6.83
CA LYS A 28 -5.07 6.73 6.56
C LYS A 28 -5.09 6.94 5.06
N ASP A 29 -5.87 7.94 4.63
CA ASP A 29 -5.91 8.37 3.25
C ASP A 29 -4.50 8.64 2.70
N SER A 30 -4.29 8.27 1.44
CA SER A 30 -3.02 8.36 0.70
C SER A 30 -1.87 7.53 1.29
N GLY A 31 -2.15 6.66 2.27
CA GLY A 31 -1.17 5.78 2.89
C GLY A 31 -0.58 4.74 1.94
N VAL A 32 0.62 4.27 2.29
CA VAL A 32 1.28 3.14 1.62
C VAL A 32 1.59 2.08 2.67
N TYR A 33 1.04 0.89 2.52
CA TYR A 33 1.14 -0.18 3.52
C TYR A 33 1.68 -1.47 2.92
N THR A 34 2.36 -2.24 3.78
CA THR A 34 2.63 -3.64 3.51
C THR A 34 1.36 -4.43 3.77
N MET A 35 0.89 -5.16 2.77
CA MET A 35 -0.29 -6.02 2.85
C MET A 35 -0.03 -7.35 2.15
N TYR A 36 -0.94 -8.29 2.30
CA TYR A 36 -0.78 -9.65 1.84
C TYR A 36 -1.97 -10.09 0.98
N HIS A 37 -1.68 -10.86 -0.05
CA HIS A 37 -2.68 -11.48 -0.92
C HIS A 37 -2.41 -12.98 -1.03
N GLY A 38 -3.40 -13.78 -0.64
CA GLY A 38 -3.37 -15.24 -0.80
C GLY A 38 -3.89 -15.67 -2.17
N THR A 39 -3.16 -16.53 -2.86
CA THR A 39 -3.49 -16.98 -4.22
C THR A 39 -2.89 -18.36 -4.50
N SER A 40 -3.20 -18.94 -5.66
CA SER A 40 -2.61 -20.22 -6.09
C SER A 40 -1.19 -20.04 -6.65
N ILE A 41 -0.40 -21.11 -6.74
CA ILE A 41 0.93 -21.05 -7.37
C ILE A 41 0.83 -20.53 -8.82
N ALA A 42 -0.13 -21.04 -9.58
CA ALA A 42 -0.34 -20.63 -10.96
C ALA A 42 -0.67 -19.14 -11.08
N ASN A 43 -1.57 -18.64 -10.23
CA ASN A 43 -1.92 -17.23 -10.22
C ASN A 43 -0.78 -16.35 -9.71
N ALA A 44 0.01 -16.80 -8.74
CA ALA A 44 1.19 -16.07 -8.27
C ALA A 44 2.16 -15.79 -9.42
N ARG A 45 2.47 -16.79 -10.25
CA ARG A 45 3.32 -16.61 -11.45
C ARG A 45 2.73 -15.57 -12.40
N LEU A 46 1.42 -15.64 -12.67
CA LEU A 46 0.74 -14.70 -13.56
C LEU A 46 0.72 -13.28 -13.02
N ILE A 47 0.49 -13.12 -11.72
CA ILE A 47 0.46 -11.82 -11.04
C ILE A 47 1.86 -11.20 -11.04
N ILE A 48 2.91 -11.98 -10.77
CA ILE A 48 4.29 -11.48 -10.78
C ILE A 48 4.70 -11.05 -12.21
N ALA A 49 4.27 -11.79 -13.23
CA ALA A 49 4.62 -11.50 -14.62
C ALA A 49 3.81 -10.35 -15.23
N ASN A 50 2.51 -10.26 -14.93
CA ASN A 50 1.57 -9.40 -15.66
C ASN A 50 0.89 -8.34 -14.78
N GLY A 51 1.16 -8.34 -13.47
CA GLY A 51 0.42 -7.55 -12.50
C GLY A 51 -0.94 -8.16 -12.14
N PHE A 52 -1.62 -7.51 -11.20
CA PHE A 52 -2.95 -7.91 -10.75
C PHE A 52 -4.03 -7.61 -11.80
N LYS A 53 -5.13 -8.35 -11.70
CA LYS A 53 -6.39 -8.04 -12.38
C LYS A 53 -7.49 -7.92 -11.31
N GLN A 54 -8.45 -7.04 -11.54
CA GLN A 54 -9.61 -6.94 -10.66
C GLN A 54 -10.38 -8.26 -10.68
N SER A 55 -10.89 -8.66 -9.52
CA SER A 55 -11.94 -9.66 -9.44
C SER A 55 -13.21 -9.14 -10.13
N SER A 56 -14.09 -10.06 -10.56
CA SER A 56 -15.42 -9.70 -11.07
C SER A 56 -16.39 -9.24 -9.98
N GLY A 57 -16.07 -9.46 -8.71
CA GLY A 57 -16.89 -9.12 -7.55
C GLY A 57 -16.26 -9.55 -6.23
N GLY A 58 -17.10 -9.71 -5.21
CA GLY A 58 -16.71 -10.01 -3.83
C GLY A 58 -17.52 -9.15 -2.87
N MET A 59 -17.27 -9.27 -1.56
CA MET A 59 -18.10 -8.58 -0.55
C MET A 59 -17.99 -7.04 -0.58
N LEU A 60 -16.95 -6.49 -1.22
CA LEU A 60 -16.72 -5.07 -1.45
C LEU A 60 -16.81 -4.73 -2.95
N GLY A 61 -17.38 -5.61 -3.77
CA GLY A 61 -17.43 -5.42 -5.22
C GLY A 61 -16.12 -5.78 -5.93
N LYS A 62 -15.90 -5.19 -7.11
CA LYS A 62 -14.73 -5.46 -7.96
C LYS A 62 -13.48 -4.78 -7.43
N GLY A 63 -12.37 -5.49 -7.44
CA GLY A 63 -11.07 -4.96 -7.03
C GLY A 63 -10.06 -6.06 -6.73
N VAL A 64 -8.97 -5.70 -6.08
CA VAL A 64 -7.96 -6.64 -5.57
C VAL A 64 -8.06 -6.68 -4.06
N TYR A 65 -8.36 -7.86 -3.53
CA TYR A 65 -8.56 -8.07 -2.10
C TYR A 65 -7.23 -8.35 -1.41
N VAL A 66 -6.94 -7.59 -0.37
CA VAL A 66 -5.68 -7.67 0.38
C VAL A 66 -5.97 -7.52 1.88
N SER A 67 -4.99 -7.90 2.69
CA SER A 67 -5.12 -7.93 4.15
C SER A 67 -3.79 -7.55 4.77
N ARG A 68 -3.79 -6.70 5.78
CA ARG A 68 -2.65 -6.49 6.69
C ARG A 68 -2.43 -7.72 7.59
N ASP A 69 -3.46 -8.54 7.86
CA ASP A 69 -3.28 -9.86 8.51
C ASP A 69 -2.62 -10.87 7.54
N LYS A 70 -1.34 -11.16 7.76
CA LYS A 70 -0.60 -12.17 6.97
C LYS A 70 -1.21 -13.56 7.10
N ARG A 71 -1.60 -13.99 8.31
CA ARG A 71 -2.14 -15.33 8.58
C ARG A 71 -3.48 -15.51 7.88
N LYS A 72 -4.29 -14.45 7.77
CA LYS A 72 -5.50 -14.46 6.94
C LYS A 72 -5.17 -14.79 5.50
N ALA A 73 -4.24 -14.04 4.89
CA ALA A 73 -3.87 -14.22 3.48
C ALA A 73 -3.32 -15.63 3.20
N GLU A 74 -2.51 -16.20 4.10
CA GLU A 74 -1.95 -17.56 3.95
C GLU A 74 -3.00 -18.68 3.84
N ARG A 75 -4.25 -18.43 4.26
CA ARG A 75 -5.33 -19.42 4.16
C ARG A 75 -6.00 -19.44 2.80
N TYR A 76 -5.79 -18.43 1.97
CA TYR A 76 -6.43 -18.33 0.66
C TYR A 76 -5.57 -18.96 -0.46
N PRO A 77 -6.20 -19.59 -1.47
CA PRO A 77 -7.64 -19.83 -1.58
C PRO A 77 -8.14 -20.91 -0.61
N LEU A 78 -9.27 -20.67 0.07
CA LEU A 78 -9.77 -21.52 1.18
C LEU A 78 -10.04 -22.97 0.78
N HIS A 79 -10.48 -23.20 -0.45
CA HIS A 79 -10.86 -24.52 -0.96
C HIS A 79 -9.74 -25.20 -1.76
N ASN A 80 -8.59 -24.55 -1.95
CA ASN A 80 -7.43 -25.16 -2.59
C ASN A 80 -6.65 -26.02 -1.57
N ASN A 81 -5.91 -27.00 -2.09
CA ASN A 81 -4.93 -27.75 -1.30
C ASN A 81 -3.92 -26.78 -0.68
N PRO A 82 -3.59 -26.90 0.62
CA PRO A 82 -2.53 -26.11 1.24
C PRO A 82 -1.20 -26.11 0.47
N SER A 83 -0.88 -27.18 -0.26
CA SER A 83 0.32 -27.27 -1.10
C SER A 83 0.28 -26.42 -2.37
N ASP A 84 -0.85 -25.76 -2.67
CA ASP A 84 -1.01 -24.83 -3.80
C ASP A 84 -1.18 -23.38 -3.32
N ARG A 85 -1.09 -23.10 -2.00
CA ARG A 85 -1.29 -21.74 -1.47
C ARG A 85 0.00 -20.94 -1.45
N VAL A 86 -0.06 -19.73 -1.99
CA VAL A 86 1.00 -18.72 -1.95
C VAL A 86 0.44 -17.46 -1.32
N ALA A 87 1.17 -16.87 -0.38
CA ALA A 87 0.92 -15.52 0.11
C ALA A 87 1.96 -14.57 -0.48
N LEU A 88 1.49 -13.61 -1.27
CA LEU A 88 2.31 -12.52 -1.80
C LEU A 88 2.37 -11.39 -0.78
N GLU A 89 3.55 -10.80 -0.60
CA GLU A 89 3.72 -9.56 0.16
C GLU A 89 3.74 -8.38 -0.82
N LEU A 90 2.91 -7.40 -0.53
CA LEU A 90 2.57 -6.31 -1.43
C LEU A 90 2.88 -4.98 -0.78
N ARG A 91 3.35 -4.05 -1.60
CA ARG A 91 3.29 -2.63 -1.34
C ARG A 91 2.00 -2.08 -1.96
N VAL A 92 1.12 -1.54 -1.11
CA VAL A 92 -0.21 -1.08 -1.52
C VAL A 92 -0.37 0.41 -1.26
N ARG A 93 -0.68 1.19 -2.30
CA ARG A 93 -1.11 2.59 -2.18
C ARG A 93 -2.62 2.63 -2.02
N VAL A 94 -3.12 3.00 -0.84
CA VAL A 94 -4.56 2.89 -0.57
C VAL A 94 -5.40 4.05 -1.12
N GLY A 95 -4.77 5.18 -1.46
CA GLY A 95 -5.48 6.37 -1.93
C GLY A 95 -6.55 6.82 -0.94
N ARG A 96 -7.72 7.25 -1.42
CA ARG A 96 -8.87 7.57 -0.58
C ARG A 96 -9.55 6.29 -0.09
N VAL A 97 -9.69 6.13 1.21
CA VAL A 97 -10.24 4.91 1.82
C VAL A 97 -11.68 5.10 2.25
N LYS A 98 -12.56 4.17 1.85
CA LYS A 98 -13.93 4.09 2.34
C LYS A 98 -14.06 2.99 3.38
N ARG A 99 -14.33 3.38 4.62
CA ARG A 99 -14.74 2.44 5.67
C ARG A 99 -16.11 1.84 5.36
N ILE A 100 -16.21 0.51 5.45
CA ILE A 100 -17.40 -0.32 5.26
C ILE A 100 -17.52 -1.21 6.50
N ASP A 101 -18.31 -0.81 7.49
CA ASP A 101 -18.32 -1.40 8.83
C ASP A 101 -19.72 -1.86 9.30
N THR A 102 -20.66 -1.97 8.37
CA THR A 102 -21.99 -2.49 8.64
C THR A 102 -22.51 -3.32 7.47
N ASP A 103 -23.37 -4.29 7.76
CA ASP A 103 -24.04 -5.06 6.72
C ASP A 103 -24.96 -4.14 5.90
N ASN A 104 -25.06 -4.38 4.59
CA ASN A 104 -25.83 -3.54 3.67
C ASN A 104 -25.38 -2.07 3.65
N HIS A 105 -24.08 -1.81 3.87
CA HIS A 105 -23.55 -0.45 3.80
C HIS A 105 -23.89 0.18 2.43
N PRO A 106 -24.44 1.42 2.38
CA PRO A 106 -24.94 2.03 1.14
C PRO A 106 -23.91 2.12 0.00
N MET A 107 -22.63 2.15 0.35
CA MET A 107 -21.51 2.22 -0.59
C MET A 107 -20.71 0.91 -0.73
N GLN A 108 -21.20 -0.22 -0.19
CA GLN A 108 -20.47 -1.50 -0.18
C GLN A 108 -19.96 -1.92 -1.56
N TYR A 109 -20.70 -1.59 -2.63
CA TYR A 109 -20.36 -1.94 -4.01
C TYR A 109 -20.10 -0.73 -4.92
N THR A 110 -20.27 0.50 -4.42
CA THR A 110 -20.24 1.73 -5.24
C THR A 110 -19.17 2.73 -4.79
N TRP A 111 -18.38 2.42 -3.76
CA TRP A 111 -17.33 3.28 -3.23
C TRP A 111 -16.37 3.80 -4.31
N SER A 112 -15.98 2.96 -5.27
CA SER A 112 -15.07 3.35 -6.36
C SER A 112 -15.67 4.40 -7.30
N SER A 113 -16.94 4.23 -7.70
CA SER A 113 -17.66 5.24 -8.50
C SER A 113 -17.87 6.57 -7.76
N GLN A 114 -17.73 6.58 -6.43
CA GLN A 114 -17.81 7.79 -5.60
C GLN A 114 -16.42 8.39 -5.30
N GLY A 115 -15.39 7.97 -6.03
CA GLY A 115 -14.04 8.56 -5.98
C GLY A 115 -13.17 8.05 -4.83
N TYR A 116 -13.47 6.88 -4.27
CA TYR A 116 -12.60 6.18 -3.34
C TYR A 116 -11.73 5.15 -4.08
N ASP A 117 -10.47 5.02 -3.68
CA ASP A 117 -9.51 4.11 -4.31
C ASP A 117 -9.49 2.73 -3.62
N THR A 118 -9.85 2.68 -2.33
CA THR A 118 -9.91 1.47 -1.53
C THR A 118 -11.18 1.45 -0.68
N ALA A 119 -11.84 0.30 -0.56
CA ALA A 119 -12.79 0.03 0.51
C ALA A 119 -12.13 -0.80 1.61
N TRP A 120 -12.43 -0.52 2.86
CA TRP A 120 -11.84 -1.18 4.02
C TRP A 120 -12.91 -1.61 5.02
N VAL A 121 -12.84 -2.88 5.44
CA VAL A 121 -13.63 -3.44 6.54
C VAL A 121 -12.77 -3.47 7.80
N PRO A 122 -13.17 -2.78 8.89
CA PRO A 122 -12.44 -2.83 10.14
C PRO A 122 -12.51 -4.21 10.80
N PRO A 123 -11.48 -4.60 11.57
CA PRO A 123 -11.54 -5.82 12.34
C PRO A 123 -12.62 -5.70 13.43
N ASN A 124 -13.30 -6.80 13.70
CA ASN A 124 -14.31 -6.95 14.75
C ASN A 124 -15.44 -5.90 14.69
N CYS A 125 -15.79 -5.41 13.50
CA CYS A 125 -16.89 -4.43 13.32
C CYS A 125 -18.31 -5.02 13.47
N GLY A 126 -18.42 -6.35 13.64
CA GLY A 126 -19.71 -7.02 13.89
C GLY A 126 -20.54 -7.29 12.62
N MET A 127 -19.99 -7.04 11.43
CA MET A 127 -20.64 -7.40 10.15
C MET A 127 -20.84 -8.91 10.04
N LYS A 128 -22.07 -9.34 9.79
CA LYS A 128 -22.41 -10.75 9.54
C LYS A 128 -21.79 -11.25 8.23
N ALA A 129 -21.62 -10.36 7.24
CA ALA A 129 -20.92 -10.66 6.00
C ALA A 129 -19.43 -11.01 6.20
N VAL A 130 -18.84 -10.69 7.36
CA VAL A 130 -17.45 -11.04 7.74
C VAL A 130 -17.44 -11.79 9.08
N PRO A 131 -17.89 -13.06 9.12
CA PRO A 131 -18.01 -13.82 10.37
C PRO A 131 -16.68 -14.00 11.11
N SER A 132 -15.55 -13.93 10.39
CA SER A 132 -14.22 -14.04 10.98
C SER A 132 -13.82 -12.84 11.83
N GLY A 133 -14.47 -11.68 11.65
CA GLY A 133 -14.07 -10.42 12.28
C GLY A 133 -12.71 -9.90 11.81
N LEU A 134 -12.10 -10.49 10.77
CA LEU A 134 -10.79 -10.04 10.28
C LEU A 134 -10.94 -8.94 9.24
N GLU A 135 -10.07 -7.94 9.33
CA GLU A 135 -10.07 -6.81 8.40
C GLU A 135 -9.85 -7.23 6.95
N GLU A 136 -10.35 -6.43 6.02
CA GLU A 136 -10.14 -6.63 4.59
C GLU A 136 -10.12 -5.30 3.84
N ASP A 137 -9.17 -5.16 2.93
CA ASP A 137 -9.09 -4.04 1.99
C ASP A 137 -9.41 -4.55 0.58
N CYS A 138 -10.19 -3.79 -0.18
CA CYS A 138 -10.44 -4.00 -1.60
C CYS A 138 -9.95 -2.77 -2.37
N VAL A 139 -8.82 -2.91 -3.07
CA VAL A 139 -8.19 -1.83 -3.83
C VAL A 139 -8.72 -1.85 -5.25
N PHE A 140 -9.15 -0.70 -5.77
CA PHE A 140 -9.79 -0.63 -7.08
C PHE A 140 -8.82 -0.87 -8.23
N ASP A 141 -7.81 -0.01 -8.39
CA ASP A 141 -6.86 -0.08 -9.50
C ASP A 141 -5.69 -1.04 -9.17
N PRO A 142 -5.50 -2.13 -9.93
CA PRO A 142 -4.35 -3.03 -9.79
C PRO A 142 -2.99 -2.33 -9.80
N LYS A 143 -2.86 -1.18 -10.45
CA LYS A 143 -1.59 -0.41 -10.50
C LYS A 143 -1.16 0.14 -9.14
N ASN A 144 -2.07 0.20 -8.18
CA ASN A 144 -1.77 0.61 -6.81
C ASN A 144 -1.15 -0.51 -5.96
N LEU A 145 -1.00 -1.72 -6.51
CA LEU A 145 -0.41 -2.87 -5.83
C LEU A 145 0.88 -3.31 -6.53
N LYS A 146 1.95 -3.41 -5.77
CA LYS A 146 3.23 -3.94 -6.26
C LYS A 146 3.64 -5.15 -5.43
N VAL A 147 3.89 -6.28 -6.08
CA VAL A 147 4.49 -7.45 -5.42
C VAL A 147 5.93 -7.11 -5.06
N ILE A 148 6.28 -7.23 -3.78
CA ILE A 148 7.63 -6.91 -3.28
C ILE A 148 8.35 -8.13 -2.72
N ALA A 149 7.61 -9.15 -2.25
CA ALA A 149 8.20 -10.39 -1.75
C ALA A 149 7.20 -11.57 -1.78
N ILE A 150 7.71 -12.76 -1.48
CA ILE A 150 6.91 -13.96 -1.21
C ILE A 150 6.82 -14.14 0.29
N ALA A 151 5.63 -13.91 0.87
CA ALA A 151 5.42 -14.00 2.31
C ALA A 151 5.37 -15.46 2.78
N LYS A 152 4.83 -16.37 1.94
CA LYS A 152 4.77 -17.82 2.15
C LYS A 152 4.54 -18.54 0.81
N ALA A 153 5.22 -19.65 0.59
CA ALA A 153 4.94 -20.57 -0.51
C ALA A 153 5.44 -21.98 -0.15
N PRO A 154 4.98 -23.03 -0.86
CA PRO A 154 5.55 -24.37 -0.75
C PRO A 154 7.03 -24.38 -1.11
N SER A 155 7.83 -25.19 -0.40
CA SER A 155 9.29 -25.22 -0.56
C SER A 155 9.76 -25.46 -1.99
N HIS A 156 9.06 -26.32 -2.73
CA HIS A 156 9.41 -26.69 -4.11
C HIS A 156 9.25 -25.55 -5.13
N VAL A 157 8.52 -24.47 -4.82
CA VAL A 157 8.36 -23.30 -5.70
C VAL A 157 8.90 -22.00 -5.10
N LEU A 158 9.28 -21.98 -3.82
CA LEU A 158 9.65 -20.75 -3.12
C LEU A 158 10.80 -20.02 -3.82
N THR A 159 11.89 -20.72 -4.14
CA THR A 159 13.07 -20.13 -4.80
C THR A 159 12.73 -19.58 -6.18
N GLU A 160 11.93 -20.32 -6.96
CA GLU A 160 11.47 -19.89 -8.28
C GLU A 160 10.68 -18.58 -8.18
N LEU A 161 9.67 -18.52 -7.31
CA LEU A 161 8.84 -17.35 -7.13
C LEU A 161 9.63 -16.13 -6.61
N GLN A 162 10.58 -16.34 -5.69
CA GLN A 162 11.47 -15.29 -5.21
C GLN A 162 12.35 -14.73 -6.34
N GLN A 163 12.87 -15.59 -7.22
CA GLN A 163 13.63 -15.14 -8.40
C GLN A 163 12.76 -14.36 -9.39
N LEU A 164 11.52 -14.80 -9.62
CA LEU A 164 10.58 -14.06 -10.48
C LEU A 164 10.29 -12.66 -9.94
N VAL A 165 10.06 -12.52 -8.62
CA VAL A 165 9.88 -11.21 -7.98
C VAL A 165 11.15 -10.36 -8.09
N ALA A 166 12.32 -10.92 -7.79
CA ALA A 166 13.58 -10.18 -7.90
C ALA A 166 13.83 -9.67 -9.34
N ASN A 167 13.48 -10.46 -10.35
CA ASN A 167 13.61 -10.08 -11.75
C ASN A 167 12.60 -9.01 -12.16
N SER A 168 11.34 -9.11 -11.71
CA SER A 168 10.31 -8.09 -12.03
C SER A 168 10.63 -6.74 -11.40
N LEU A 169 11.27 -6.73 -10.23
CA LEU A 169 11.73 -5.49 -9.58
C LEU A 169 12.92 -4.84 -10.31
N ARG A 170 13.75 -5.61 -11.02
CA ARG A 170 14.89 -5.12 -11.81
C ARG A 170 14.48 -4.56 -13.17
N ASN A 171 13.46 -5.15 -13.79
CA ASN A 171 12.95 -4.76 -15.10
C ASN A 171 11.49 -4.28 -15.00
N PRO A 172 11.25 -3.05 -14.49
CA PRO A 172 9.91 -2.49 -14.47
C PRO A 172 9.44 -2.26 -15.91
N SER A 173 8.76 -3.26 -16.46
CA SER A 173 8.12 -3.17 -17.76
C SER A 173 6.87 -2.31 -17.61
N GLY A 174 7.02 -1.00 -17.84
CA GLY A 174 5.91 -0.05 -17.98
C GLY A 174 5.71 0.88 -16.78
N GLY A 175 6.16 2.13 -16.94
CA GLY A 175 5.71 3.27 -16.16
C GLY A 175 6.53 3.56 -14.89
N ASP A 176 7.80 3.91 -15.07
CA ASP A 176 8.41 5.13 -14.52
C ASP A 176 9.90 5.09 -14.84
N ALA A 177 10.30 5.91 -15.81
CA ALA A 177 11.70 6.22 -16.06
C ALA A 177 12.22 7.04 -14.89
N GLY A 178 12.89 6.38 -13.95
CA GLY A 178 13.49 7.02 -12.77
C GLY A 178 14.68 6.21 -12.27
N ALA A 179 15.81 6.39 -12.96
CA ALA A 179 17.19 6.15 -12.51
C ALA A 179 17.51 4.79 -11.84
N ALA A 180 18.15 3.91 -12.62
CA ALA A 180 18.93 2.79 -12.11
C ALA A 180 20.05 3.27 -11.17
N SER A 181 20.21 2.55 -10.07
CA SER A 181 21.19 2.76 -9.00
C SER A 181 22.63 2.49 -9.43
N HIS A 182 23.53 3.40 -9.06
CA HIS A 182 24.94 3.08 -8.83
C HIS A 182 25.41 3.68 -7.49
N GLY A 183 26.12 2.86 -6.72
CA GLY A 183 27.07 3.33 -5.72
C GLY A 183 26.59 3.27 -4.28
N GLY A 184 27.04 2.25 -3.56
CA GLY A 184 27.02 2.23 -2.10
C GLY A 184 27.92 3.33 -1.53
N GLY A 185 27.32 4.21 -0.75
CA GLY A 185 27.97 5.19 0.11
C GLY A 185 27.00 5.52 1.24
N ALA A 186 27.49 5.68 2.47
CA ALA A 186 26.67 5.94 3.65
C ALA A 186 25.74 7.14 3.38
N ALA A 187 24.45 6.86 3.19
CA ALA A 187 23.49 7.86 2.75
C ALA A 187 23.22 8.85 3.90
N ASP A 188 23.56 10.11 3.66
CA ASP A 188 23.32 11.22 4.57
C ASP A 188 21.79 11.41 4.75
N VAL A 189 21.28 11.12 5.95
CA VAL A 189 19.85 11.21 6.29
C VAL A 189 19.52 12.65 6.68
N CYS A 190 18.52 13.26 6.04
CA CYS A 190 18.14 14.64 6.34
C CYS A 190 17.60 14.77 7.78
N SER A 191 18.19 15.66 8.57
CA SER A 191 17.81 15.89 9.97
C SER A 191 16.38 16.39 10.18
N LEU A 192 15.76 17.04 9.18
CA LEU A 192 14.40 17.60 9.29
C LEU A 192 13.31 16.60 8.86
N CYS A 193 13.48 15.94 7.71
CA CYS A 193 12.46 15.01 7.19
C CYS A 193 12.78 13.53 7.44
N ARG A 194 13.98 13.22 7.97
CA ARG A 194 14.47 11.86 8.27
C ARG A 194 14.52 10.91 7.07
N ARG A 195 14.56 11.45 5.85
CA ARG A 195 14.66 10.68 4.61
C ARG A 195 16.10 10.67 4.09
N LYS A 196 16.46 9.59 3.39
CA LYS A 196 17.76 9.46 2.73
C LYS A 196 17.80 10.38 1.52
N THR A 197 18.93 11.06 1.33
CA THR A 197 19.15 11.89 0.14
C THR A 197 19.20 11.01 -1.11
N GLN A 198 18.31 11.27 -2.07
CA GLN A 198 18.27 10.57 -3.36
C GLN A 198 18.89 11.44 -4.45
N GLN A 199 19.57 10.83 -5.42
CA GLN A 199 20.17 11.55 -6.55
C GLN A 199 19.06 12.25 -7.36
N GLY A 200 19.16 13.58 -7.51
CA GLY A 200 18.16 14.41 -8.20
C GLY A 200 17.03 14.96 -7.32
N SER A 201 16.95 14.60 -6.04
CA SER A 201 15.98 15.16 -5.08
C SER A 201 16.69 15.83 -3.89
N PRO A 202 17.24 17.04 -4.07
CA PRO A 202 17.96 17.72 -2.98
C PRO A 202 17.01 18.10 -1.85
N HIS A 203 17.45 17.86 -0.60
CA HIS A 203 16.76 18.33 0.58
C HIS A 203 16.97 19.83 0.77
N ILE A 204 16.01 20.65 0.33
CA ILE A 204 16.05 22.10 0.56
C ILE A 204 15.53 22.38 1.98
N LYS A 205 16.41 22.86 2.86
CA LYS A 205 16.07 23.33 4.21
C LYS A 205 15.86 24.84 4.15
N GLN A 206 14.70 25.30 4.62
CA GLN A 206 14.33 26.72 4.60
C GLN A 206 13.41 27.05 5.78
N SER A 207 13.23 28.34 6.08
CA SER A 207 12.22 28.78 7.04
C SER A 207 10.84 28.83 6.39
N CYS A 208 9.82 28.32 7.08
CA CYS A 208 8.44 28.43 6.63
C CYS A 208 8.03 29.90 6.56
N TRP A 209 7.45 30.32 5.43
CA TRP A 209 7.00 31.70 5.23
C TRP A 209 5.85 32.13 6.15
N GLY A 210 5.07 31.17 6.68
CA GLY A 210 3.99 31.44 7.62
C GLY A 210 4.47 31.53 9.07
N CYS A 211 5.11 30.48 9.59
CA CYS A 211 5.43 30.37 11.02
C CYS A 211 6.92 30.49 11.36
N GLY A 212 7.81 30.66 10.37
CA GLY A 212 9.26 30.77 10.58
C GLY A 212 9.97 29.47 10.97
N GLN A 213 9.25 28.36 11.18
CA GLN A 213 9.87 27.07 11.54
C GLN A 213 10.79 26.56 10.43
N ASN A 214 11.92 25.95 10.81
CA ASN A 214 12.80 25.28 9.85
C ASN A 214 12.13 24.03 9.28
N ILE A 215 11.89 24.05 7.98
CA ILE A 215 11.23 22.99 7.22
C ILE A 215 12.18 22.43 6.16
N CYS A 216 11.98 21.16 5.80
CA CYS A 216 12.52 20.59 4.58
C CYS A 216 11.38 20.41 3.58
N THR A 217 11.61 20.78 2.32
CA THR A 217 10.62 20.62 1.23
C THR A 217 10.14 19.18 1.05
N LEU A 218 10.93 18.20 1.52
CA LEU A 218 10.62 16.78 1.44
C LEU A 218 10.00 16.20 2.73
N MET A 219 9.59 17.05 3.69
CA MET A 219 8.80 16.63 4.84
C MET A 219 7.43 16.11 4.40
N THR A 220 6.94 15.09 5.09
CA THR A 220 5.61 14.50 4.83
C THR A 220 4.48 15.40 5.29
N LYS A 221 4.73 16.28 6.27
CA LYS A 221 3.71 17.18 6.81
C LYS A 221 4.33 18.45 7.37
N HIS A 222 3.67 19.57 7.12
CA HIS A 222 3.88 20.82 7.83
C HIS A 222 2.56 21.57 7.93
N VAL A 223 2.24 22.09 9.11
CA VAL A 223 1.06 22.94 9.35
C VAL A 223 1.50 24.09 10.22
N CYS A 224 1.29 25.33 9.77
CA CYS A 224 1.57 26.51 10.59
C CYS A 224 0.65 26.53 11.83
N PRO A 225 1.20 26.65 13.06
CA PRO A 225 0.38 26.85 14.24
C PRO A 225 -0.41 28.16 14.13
N GLY A 226 -1.74 28.12 14.32
CA GLY A 226 -2.59 29.31 14.38
C GLY A 226 -3.42 29.64 13.13
N HIS A 227 -3.39 28.80 12.09
CA HIS A 227 -4.28 28.91 10.93
C HIS A 227 -5.15 27.63 10.82
N PHE A 228 -6.25 27.62 11.57
CA PHE A 228 -7.36 26.67 11.40
C PHE A 228 -8.58 27.42 10.85
#